data_AF-A0A6J6P9J4-F1
#
_entry.id   AF-A0A6J6P9J4-F1
#
_cell.length_a   1.000
_cell.length_b   1.000
_cell.length_c   1.000
_cell.angle_alpha   90.00
_cell.angle_beta   90.00
_cell.angle_gamma   90.00
#
_symmetry.space_group_name_H-M   'P 1'
#
loop_
_entity.id
_entity.type
_entity.pdbx_description
1 polymer ?
#
loop_
_entity_poly.entity_id
_entity_poly.type
_entity_poly.pdbx_seq_one_letter_code
_entity_poly.pdbx_strand_id
1 'polypeptide(L)'
;MASLIEFGVRPDLVPVGDQSTRALLEDWPIYDSLTDPINRVFLPRADIATDTLAAGLAELGWEVEDITAYRTVRAAPPPAEVREAIKTGGFDAVLFTSSSTVRNLVGIAGKPHHTTIVACIGPQTAKTAEEHGLRVDVLAGTSTLHGLVEAVAAHGEVLREAALESGEGSWRPSRRRTAARRKVT
;
A
#
# COMPACT_ATOMS: atom_id res chain seq x y z
N MET A 1 -13.50 -9.15 -6.43
CA MET A 1 -14.49 -10.24 -6.64
C MET A 1 -15.38 -10.47 -5.42
N ALA A 2 -14.84 -10.75 -4.23
CA ALA A 2 -15.63 -11.12 -3.05
C ALA A 2 -16.77 -10.14 -2.72
N SER A 3 -16.49 -8.84 -2.69
CA SER A 3 -17.50 -7.82 -2.37
C SER A 3 -18.62 -7.68 -3.41
N LEU A 4 -18.34 -7.95 -4.69
CA LEU A 4 -19.38 -7.97 -5.73
C LEU A 4 -20.31 -9.16 -5.53
N ILE A 5 -19.75 -10.34 -5.29
CA ILE A 5 -20.51 -11.58 -5.05
C ILE A 5 -21.35 -11.46 -3.78
N GLU A 6 -20.79 -10.90 -2.71
CA GLU A 6 -21.51 -10.60 -1.46
C GLU A 6 -22.70 -9.64 -1.69
N PHE A 7 -22.52 -8.67 -2.58
CA PHE A 7 -23.59 -7.76 -3.02
C PHE A 7 -24.61 -8.42 -3.97
N GLY A 8 -24.39 -9.68 -4.37
CA GLY A 8 -25.26 -10.44 -5.27
C GLY A 8 -24.94 -10.26 -6.76
N VAL A 9 -23.81 -9.65 -7.10
CA VAL A 9 -23.33 -9.46 -8.48
C VAL A 9 -22.23 -10.46 -8.78
N ARG A 10 -22.43 -11.30 -9.79
CA ARG A 10 -21.42 -12.27 -10.24
C ARG A 10 -20.60 -11.65 -11.38
N PRO A 11 -19.27 -11.52 -11.25
CA PRO A 11 -18.45 -11.04 -12.35
C PRO A 11 -18.37 -12.09 -13.47
N ASP A 12 -18.74 -11.72 -14.69
CA ASP A 12 -18.62 -12.57 -15.88
C ASP A 12 -17.20 -12.56 -16.46
N LEU A 13 -16.45 -11.48 -16.22
CA LEU A 13 -15.07 -11.32 -16.65
C LEU A 13 -14.17 -11.01 -15.44
N VAL A 14 -13.09 -11.78 -15.32
CA VAL A 14 -11.99 -11.56 -14.37
C VAL A 14 -10.69 -11.84 -15.12
N PRO A 15 -9.69 -10.96 -15.09
CA PRO A 15 -8.43 -11.20 -15.77
C PRO A 15 -7.76 -12.49 -15.28
N VAL A 16 -7.33 -13.36 -16.19
CA VAL A 16 -6.79 -14.70 -15.86
C VAL A 16 -5.39 -14.61 -15.21
N GLY A 17 -4.66 -13.53 -15.48
CA GLY A 17 -3.33 -13.26 -14.94
C GLY A 17 -3.30 -12.17 -13.87
N ASP A 18 -2.48 -11.15 -14.10
CA ASP A 18 -2.31 -10.04 -13.17
C ASP A 18 -3.61 -9.24 -13.02
N GLN A 19 -3.97 -8.87 -11.79
CA GLN A 19 -5.15 -8.05 -11.50
C GLN A 19 -4.87 -6.57 -11.82
N SER A 20 -4.67 -6.28 -13.11
CA SER A 20 -4.26 -4.97 -13.62
C SER A 20 -5.17 -4.50 -14.75
N THR A 21 -5.19 -3.18 -15.00
CA THR A 21 -5.91 -2.59 -16.13
C THR A 21 -5.50 -3.19 -17.46
N ARG A 22 -4.21 -3.45 -17.66
CA ARG A 22 -3.67 -4.02 -18.90
C ARG A 22 -4.23 -5.42 -19.16
N ALA A 23 -4.13 -6.31 -18.16
CA ALA A 23 -4.65 -7.66 -18.30
C ALA A 23 -6.16 -7.69 -18.50
N LEU A 24 -6.90 -6.76 -17.87
CA LEU A 24 -8.33 -6.63 -18.10
C LEU A 24 -8.65 -6.24 -19.55
N LEU A 25 -7.90 -5.32 -20.14
CA LEU A 25 -8.07 -4.94 -21.56
C LEU A 25 -7.68 -6.06 -22.52
N GLU A 26 -6.66 -6.86 -22.19
CA GLU A 26 -6.25 -8.02 -23.00
C GLU A 26 -7.37 -9.09 -23.06
N ASP A 27 -8.08 -9.30 -21.96
CA ASP A 27 -9.19 -10.28 -21.87
C ASP A 27 -10.55 -9.68 -22.28
N TRP A 28 -10.65 -8.37 -22.55
CA TRP A 28 -11.92 -7.70 -22.85
C TRP A 28 -12.36 -7.94 -24.31
N PRO A 29 -13.64 -8.28 -24.57
CA PRO A 29 -14.11 -8.52 -25.93
C PRO A 29 -14.13 -7.25 -26.78
N ILE A 30 -13.74 -7.35 -28.04
CA ILE A 30 -13.97 -6.29 -29.04
C ILE A 30 -15.48 -6.11 -29.19
N TYR A 31 -15.94 -4.86 -29.30
CA TYR A 31 -17.35 -4.55 -29.51
C TYR A 31 -17.88 -5.21 -30.79
N ASP A 32 -19.02 -5.89 -30.66
CA ASP A 32 -19.77 -6.45 -31.78
C ASP A 32 -21.27 -6.15 -31.59
N SER A 33 -21.82 -5.35 -32.50
CA SER A 33 -23.24 -4.96 -32.53
C SER A 33 -24.22 -6.13 -32.57
N LEU A 34 -23.79 -7.32 -33.00
CA LEU A 34 -24.62 -8.53 -33.01
C LEU A 34 -24.73 -9.19 -31.64
N THR A 35 -23.71 -9.04 -30.79
CA THR A 35 -23.67 -9.65 -29.46
C THR A 35 -24.07 -8.67 -28.37
N ASP A 36 -23.81 -7.37 -28.55
CA ASP A 36 -24.19 -6.32 -27.62
C ASP A 36 -24.79 -5.10 -28.36
N PRO A 37 -26.12 -4.98 -28.44
CA PRO A 37 -26.78 -3.88 -29.15
C PRO A 37 -26.74 -2.55 -28.38
N ILE A 38 -26.29 -2.54 -27.12
CA ILE A 38 -26.28 -1.34 -26.26
C ILE A 38 -25.01 -0.53 -26.50
N ASN A 39 -23.88 -1.19 -26.83
CA ASN A 39 -22.57 -0.57 -27.08
C ASN A 39 -22.08 0.37 -25.95
N ARG A 40 -22.50 0.15 -24.70
CA ARG A 40 -22.14 1.04 -23.59
C ARG A 40 -21.49 0.29 -22.44
N VAL A 41 -20.37 0.81 -21.96
CA VAL A 41 -19.69 0.35 -20.75
C VAL A 41 -19.78 1.43 -19.69
N PHE A 42 -20.49 1.13 -18.61
CA PHE A 42 -20.53 1.99 -17.43
C PHE A 42 -19.29 1.75 -16.55
N LEU A 43 -18.47 2.77 -16.34
CA LEU A 43 -17.19 2.65 -15.65
C LEU A 43 -17.14 3.55 -14.39
N PRO A 44 -17.66 3.07 -13.24
CA PRO A 44 -17.52 3.75 -11.97
C PRO A 44 -16.10 3.53 -11.40
N ARG A 45 -15.29 4.59 -11.28
CA ARG A 45 -13.90 4.51 -10.81
C ARG A 45 -13.52 5.55 -9.76
N ALA A 46 -12.37 5.34 -9.13
CA ALA A 46 -11.73 6.33 -8.28
C ALA A 46 -11.25 7.54 -9.12
N ASP A 47 -11.24 8.72 -8.50
CA ASP A 47 -10.68 9.96 -9.10
C ASP A 47 -9.21 9.84 -9.51
N ILE A 48 -8.43 9.02 -8.80
CA ILE A 48 -7.00 8.82 -9.05
C ILE A 48 -6.70 7.70 -10.05
N ALA A 49 -7.70 7.02 -10.59
CA ALA A 49 -7.49 5.97 -11.58
C ALA A 49 -6.94 6.59 -12.89
N THR A 50 -6.00 5.89 -13.54
CA THR A 50 -5.45 6.34 -14.82
C THR A 50 -6.47 6.14 -15.94
N ASP A 51 -6.48 7.04 -16.93
CA ASP A 51 -7.40 7.01 -18.08
C ASP A 51 -7.14 5.84 -19.06
N THR A 52 -6.19 4.96 -18.73
CA THR A 52 -5.75 3.82 -19.54
C THR A 52 -6.86 2.81 -19.83
N LEU A 53 -7.79 2.58 -18.90
CA LEU A 53 -8.90 1.64 -19.11
C LEU A 53 -9.96 2.21 -20.06
N ALA A 54 -10.41 3.43 -19.82
CA ALA A 54 -11.43 4.07 -20.65
C ALA A 54 -10.96 4.24 -22.11
N ALA A 55 -9.69 4.67 -22.28
CA ALA A 55 -9.09 4.77 -23.60
C ALA A 55 -9.01 3.41 -24.30
N GLY A 56 -8.52 2.36 -23.61
CA GLY A 56 -8.41 1.03 -24.20
C GLY A 56 -9.77 0.41 -24.57
N LEU A 57 -10.81 0.65 -23.76
CA LEU A 57 -12.17 0.19 -24.08
C LEU A 57 -12.75 0.91 -25.31
N ALA A 58 -12.48 2.20 -25.46
CA ALA A 58 -12.87 2.96 -26.64
C ALA A 58 -12.14 2.47 -27.91
N GLU A 59 -10.86 2.09 -27.80
CA GLU A 59 -10.09 1.47 -28.89
C GLU A 59 -10.68 0.10 -29.31
N LEU A 60 -11.29 -0.62 -28.37
CA LEU A 60 -12.04 -1.86 -28.63
C LEU A 60 -13.45 -1.62 -29.21
N GLY A 61 -13.85 -0.35 -29.42
CA GLY A 61 -15.10 0.04 -30.07
C GLY A 61 -16.27 0.35 -29.15
N TRP A 62 -16.08 0.29 -27.82
CA TRP A 62 -17.14 0.52 -26.84
C TRP A 62 -17.37 2.02 -26.56
N GLU A 63 -18.62 2.43 -26.33
CA GLU A 63 -18.91 3.76 -25.75
C GLU A 63 -18.77 3.70 -24.22
N VAL A 64 -17.76 4.38 -23.67
CA VAL A 64 -17.49 4.35 -22.24
C VAL A 64 -18.16 5.53 -21.53
N GLU A 65 -19.02 5.23 -20.55
CA GLU A 65 -19.55 6.20 -19.59
C GLU A 65 -18.69 6.18 -18.33
N ASP A 66 -17.68 7.04 -18.31
CA ASP A 66 -16.70 7.14 -17.22
C ASP A 66 -17.17 8.07 -16.11
N ILE A 67 -17.40 7.51 -14.91
CA ILE A 67 -17.91 8.23 -13.74
C ILE A 67 -16.94 8.11 -12.57
N THR A 68 -16.60 9.26 -11.98
CA THR A 68 -15.90 9.29 -10.68
C THR A 68 -16.87 8.89 -9.56
N ALA A 69 -16.82 7.64 -9.12
CA ALA A 69 -17.69 7.10 -8.08
C ALA A 69 -17.27 7.56 -6.67
N TYR A 70 -15.97 7.74 -6.43
CA TYR A 70 -15.45 8.21 -5.15
C TYR A 70 -14.12 8.94 -5.32
N ARG A 71 -13.73 9.71 -4.30
CA ARG A 71 -12.50 10.49 -4.28
C ARG A 71 -11.56 10.04 -3.17
N THR A 72 -10.29 9.90 -3.49
CA THR A 72 -9.25 9.66 -2.50
C THR A 72 -8.84 10.98 -1.86
N VAL A 73 -9.39 11.26 -0.68
CA VAL A 73 -9.04 12.46 0.09
C VAL A 73 -7.91 12.15 1.08
N ARG A 74 -7.07 13.14 1.38
CA ARG A 74 -6.10 13.00 2.46
C ARG A 74 -6.84 12.79 3.78
N ALA A 75 -6.35 11.86 4.58
CA ALA A 75 -6.85 11.68 5.93
C ALA A 75 -6.53 12.93 6.77
N ALA A 76 -7.38 13.22 7.74
CA ALA A 76 -7.04 14.19 8.77
C ALA A 76 -5.76 13.73 9.50
N PRO A 77 -4.88 14.65 9.95
CA PRO A 77 -3.73 14.30 10.75
C PRO A 77 -4.14 13.46 11.97
N PRO A 78 -3.38 12.40 12.32
CA PRO A 78 -3.68 11.62 13.52
C PRO A 78 -3.51 12.48 14.78
N PRO A 79 -4.03 12.07 15.95
CA PRO A 79 -3.88 12.80 17.21
C PRO A 79 -2.44 13.22 17.49
N ALA A 80 -2.25 14.33 18.21
CA ALA A 80 -0.93 14.90 18.46
C ALA A 80 0.05 13.90 19.09
N GLU A 81 -0.41 13.11 20.05
CA GLU A 81 0.37 12.05 20.70
C GLU A 81 0.89 11.00 19.71
N VAL A 82 0.08 10.63 18.70
CA VAL A 82 0.47 9.66 17.67
C VAL A 82 1.52 10.26 16.74
N ARG A 83 1.35 11.53 16.34
CA ARG A 83 2.36 12.22 15.51
C ARG A 83 3.69 12.35 16.25
N GLU A 84 3.65 12.69 17.53
CA GLU A 84 4.86 12.75 18.35
C GLU A 84 5.48 11.36 18.54
N ALA A 85 4.69 10.31 18.74
CA ALA A 85 5.20 8.94 18.78
C ALA A 85 5.88 8.54 17.46
N ILE A 86 5.31 8.88 16.30
CA ILE A 86 5.93 8.64 14.98
C ILE A 86 7.30 9.34 14.88
N LYS A 87 7.34 10.63 15.20
CA LYS A 87 8.56 11.46 15.07
C LYS A 87 9.63 11.12 16.09
N THR A 88 9.25 10.61 17.26
CA THR A 88 10.17 10.36 18.39
C THR A 88 10.52 8.89 18.62
N GLY A 89 10.09 8.01 17.71
CA GLY A 89 10.44 6.59 17.73
C GLY A 89 9.62 5.77 18.73
N GLY A 90 8.37 6.15 18.98
CA GLY A 90 7.44 5.41 19.82
C GLY A 90 6.89 4.12 19.19
N PHE A 91 7.17 3.87 17.91
CA PHE A 91 6.79 2.66 17.19
C PHE A 91 8.01 1.82 16.85
N ASP A 92 7.87 0.50 16.99
CA ASP A 92 8.89 -0.47 16.59
C ASP A 92 9.05 -0.52 15.07
N ALA A 93 7.92 -0.52 14.35
CA ALA A 93 7.89 -0.56 12.89
C ALA A 93 6.72 0.25 12.31
N VAL A 94 6.88 0.68 11.07
CA VAL A 94 5.85 1.25 10.19
C VAL A 94 5.83 0.45 8.89
N LEU A 95 4.63 0.00 8.50
CA LEU A 95 4.42 -0.85 7.33
C LEU A 95 3.67 -0.08 6.25
N PHE A 96 4.23 -0.03 5.04
CA PHE A 96 3.62 0.61 3.88
C PHE A 96 3.13 -0.42 2.87
N THR A 97 1.83 -0.37 2.59
CA THR A 97 1.14 -1.28 1.66
C THR A 97 0.91 -0.66 0.28
N SER A 98 1.25 0.62 0.11
CA SER A 98 1.20 1.30 -1.18
C SER A 98 1.98 2.62 -1.15
N SER A 99 2.39 3.12 -2.31
CA SER A 99 3.00 4.45 -2.44
C SER A 99 2.11 5.58 -1.90
N SER A 100 0.78 5.46 -1.96
CA SER A 100 -0.14 6.48 -1.43
C SER A 100 -0.08 6.55 0.10
N THR A 101 0.10 5.42 0.79
CA THR A 101 0.25 5.39 2.26
C THR A 101 1.53 6.09 2.73
N VAL A 102 2.63 5.96 1.98
CA VAL A 102 3.89 6.68 2.24
C VAL A 102 3.67 8.18 2.16
N ARG A 103 3.15 8.66 1.02
CA ARG A 103 2.91 10.09 0.77
C ARG A 103 1.98 10.69 1.80
N ASN A 104 0.91 9.96 2.15
CA ASN A 104 -0.07 10.42 3.11
C ASN A 104 0.55 10.52 4.51
N LEU A 105 1.22 9.47 5.01
CA LEU A 105 1.83 9.48 6.35
C LEU A 105 2.83 10.63 6.49
N VAL A 106 3.77 10.75 5.55
CA VAL A 106 4.79 11.81 5.58
C VAL A 106 4.14 13.19 5.54
N GLY A 107 3.08 13.36 4.75
CA GLY A 107 2.38 14.62 4.60
C GLY A 107 1.57 15.06 5.82
N ILE A 108 0.96 14.14 6.57
CA ILE A 108 0.03 14.47 7.66
C ILE A 108 0.59 14.22 9.07
N ALA A 109 1.54 13.30 9.21
CA ALA A 109 2.14 12.91 10.49
C ALA A 109 3.63 13.23 10.58
N GLY A 110 4.30 13.42 9.44
CA GLY A 110 5.75 13.60 9.35
C GLY A 110 6.49 12.28 9.14
N LYS A 111 7.82 12.36 9.04
CA LYS A 111 8.66 11.19 8.82
C LYS A 111 8.77 10.35 10.09
N PRO A 112 8.67 9.01 10.00
CA PRO A 112 9.06 8.12 11.09
C PRO A 112 10.48 8.40 11.56
N HIS A 113 10.71 8.25 12.86
CA HIS A 113 12.05 8.37 13.45
C HIS A 113 13.02 7.34 12.85
N HIS A 114 14.31 7.68 12.76
CA HIS A 114 15.33 6.83 12.14
C HIS A 114 15.53 5.46 12.82
N THR A 115 15.10 5.32 14.07
CA THR A 115 15.14 4.04 14.80
C THR A 115 13.93 3.16 14.48
N THR A 116 12.83 3.71 13.99
CA THR A 116 11.65 2.92 13.63
C THR A 116 11.93 2.15 12.35
N ILE A 117 11.62 0.86 12.36
CA ILE A 117 11.78 -0.01 11.20
C ILE A 117 10.76 0.37 10.13
N VAL A 118 11.21 0.56 8.89
CA VAL A 118 10.31 0.83 7.76
C VAL A 118 10.24 -0.39 6.85
N ALA A 119 9.02 -0.92 6.68
CA ALA A 119 8.75 -2.08 5.86
C ALA A 119 7.84 -1.73 4.67
N CYS A 120 8.15 -2.24 3.49
CA CYS A 120 7.38 -2.00 2.26
C CYS A 120 6.88 -3.31 1.66
N ILE A 121 5.63 -3.32 1.20
CA ILE A 121 4.99 -4.48 0.57
C ILE A 121 5.62 -4.86 -0.79
N GLY A 122 6.32 -3.94 -1.43
CA GLY A 122 6.90 -4.20 -2.75
C GLY A 122 7.77 -3.05 -3.28
N PRO A 123 8.51 -3.29 -4.39
CA PRO A 123 9.58 -2.42 -4.85
C PRO A 123 9.14 -0.99 -5.18
N GLN A 124 7.95 -0.82 -5.75
CA GLN A 124 7.41 0.50 -6.07
C GLN A 124 7.13 1.33 -4.81
N THR A 125 6.63 0.68 -3.75
CA THR A 125 6.38 1.34 -2.46
C THR A 125 7.70 1.72 -1.80
N ALA A 126 8.71 0.83 -1.86
CA ALA A 126 10.06 1.11 -1.34
C ALA A 126 10.71 2.30 -2.05
N LYS A 127 10.65 2.34 -3.38
CA LYS A 127 11.14 3.48 -4.17
C LYS A 127 10.47 4.80 -3.74
N THR A 128 9.15 4.79 -3.55
CA THR A 128 8.44 5.99 -3.05
C THR A 128 8.90 6.36 -1.63
N ALA A 129 9.13 5.39 -0.74
CA ALA A 129 9.63 5.66 0.61
C ALA A 129 11.02 6.33 0.58
N GLU A 130 11.92 5.83 -0.26
CA GLU A 130 13.26 6.39 -0.47
C GLU A 130 13.23 7.81 -1.06
N GLU A 131 12.36 8.07 -2.05
CA GLU A 131 12.12 9.41 -2.61
C GLU A 131 11.64 10.42 -1.55
N HIS A 132 10.92 9.94 -0.53
CA HIS A 132 10.52 10.74 0.63
C HIS A 132 11.58 10.79 1.75
N GLY A 133 12.77 10.23 1.52
CA GLY A 133 13.90 10.22 2.44
C GLY A 133 13.71 9.30 3.64
N LEU A 134 12.97 8.20 3.47
CA LEU A 134 12.88 7.12 4.44
C LEU A 134 13.92 6.03 4.09
N ARG A 135 14.54 5.43 5.11
CA ARG A 135 15.36 4.22 4.96
C ARG A 135 14.41 3.03 4.93
N VAL A 136 14.43 2.21 3.89
CA VAL A 136 13.66 0.96 3.86
C VAL A 136 14.50 -0.15 4.49
N ASP A 137 14.03 -0.71 5.60
CA ASP A 137 14.70 -1.79 6.33
C ASP A 137 14.26 -3.17 5.85
N VAL A 138 12.99 -3.28 5.44
CA VAL A 138 12.34 -4.53 5.08
C VAL A 138 11.58 -4.37 3.78
N LEU A 139 11.83 -5.26 2.83
CA LEU A 139 11.06 -5.41 1.60
C LEU A 139 10.42 -6.80 1.60
N ALA A 140 9.10 -6.86 1.45
CA ALA A 140 8.41 -8.14 1.37
C ALA A 140 8.80 -8.90 0.09
N GLY A 141 9.07 -10.21 0.22
CA GLY A 141 9.38 -11.08 -0.93
C GLY A 141 8.15 -11.35 -1.82
N THR A 142 6.94 -11.18 -1.29
CA THR A 142 5.69 -11.25 -2.03
C THR A 142 4.80 -10.10 -1.61
N SER A 143 4.17 -9.42 -2.58
CA SER A 143 3.34 -8.23 -2.34
C SER A 143 1.94 -8.57 -1.80
N THR A 144 1.91 -9.30 -0.69
CA THR A 144 0.71 -9.62 0.09
C THR A 144 0.88 -9.09 1.51
N LEU A 145 -0.24 -8.89 2.22
CA LEU A 145 -0.20 -8.52 3.63
C LEU A 145 0.51 -9.59 4.48
N HIS A 146 0.29 -10.86 4.15
CA HIS A 146 0.96 -11.98 4.81
C HIS A 146 2.49 -11.91 4.61
N GLY A 147 2.94 -11.78 3.36
CA GLY A 147 4.36 -11.69 3.03
C GLY A 147 5.04 -10.47 3.68
N LEU A 148 4.31 -9.35 3.82
CA LEU A 148 4.81 -8.18 4.54
C LEU A 148 4.99 -8.45 6.04
N VAL A 149 4.01 -9.10 6.68
CA VAL A 149 4.09 -9.45 8.10
C VAL A 149 5.21 -10.45 8.36
N GLU A 150 5.34 -11.49 7.53
CA GLU A 150 6.43 -12.47 7.63
C GLU A 150 7.81 -11.82 7.50
N ALA A 151 7.99 -10.92 6.52
CA ALA A 151 9.25 -10.23 6.32
C ALA A 151 9.64 -9.37 7.53
N VAL A 152 8.66 -8.69 8.15
CA VAL A 152 8.88 -7.90 9.36
C VAL A 152 9.21 -8.79 10.57
N ALA A 153 8.51 -9.92 10.72
CA ALA A 153 8.76 -10.86 11.79
C ALA A 153 10.18 -11.46 11.69
N ALA A 154 10.57 -11.91 10.50
CA ALA A 154 11.93 -12.43 10.23
C ALA A 154 13.00 -11.38 10.54
N HIS A 155 12.79 -10.13 10.13
CA HIS A 155 13.72 -9.04 10.47
C HIS A 155 13.79 -8.79 11.99
N GLY A 156 12.66 -8.88 12.69
CA GLY A 156 12.59 -8.77 14.14
C GLY A 156 13.41 -9.85 14.86
N GLU A 157 13.40 -11.08 14.36
CA GLU A 157 14.22 -12.18 14.90
C GLU A 157 15.72 -11.91 14.76
N VAL A 158 16.17 -11.42 13.60
CA VAL A 158 17.57 -11.03 13.39
C VAL A 158 18.00 -9.95 14.38
N LEU A 159 17.17 -8.93 14.60
CA LEU A 159 17.47 -7.87 15.57
C LEU A 159 17.50 -8.39 17.01
N ARG A 160 16.64 -9.36 17.34
CA ARG A 160 16.58 -10.00 18.65
C ARG A 160 17.86 -10.80 18.92
N GLU A 161 18.28 -11.61 17.96
CA GLU A 161 19.51 -12.41 18.06
C GLU A 161 20.74 -11.52 18.24
N ALA A 162 20.89 -10.49 17.40
CA ALA A 162 21.99 -9.52 17.52
C ALA A 162 22.02 -8.81 18.89
N ALA A 163 20.85 -8.50 19.46
CA ALA A 163 20.76 -7.88 20.79
C ALA A 163 21.15 -8.86 21.92
N LEU A 164 20.81 -10.15 21.78
CA LEU A 164 21.22 -11.18 22.74
C LEU A 164 22.73 -11.39 22.71
N GLU A 165 23.34 -11.40 21.52
CA GLU A 165 24.79 -11.52 21.34
C GLU A 165 25.56 -10.32 21.94
N SER A 166 24.98 -9.11 21.86
CA SER A 166 25.58 -7.91 22.44
C SER A 166 25.28 -7.70 23.93
N GLY A 167 24.50 -8.59 24.56
CA GLY A 167 24.09 -8.48 25.96
C GLY A 167 23.09 -7.33 26.23
N GLU A 168 22.43 -6.81 25.19
CA GLU A 168 21.44 -5.74 25.31
C GLU A 168 20.07 -6.27 25.75
N GLY A 169 19.61 -5.87 26.95
CA GLY A 169 18.29 -6.27 27.49
C GLY A 169 17.08 -5.57 26.84
N SER A 170 17.28 -4.63 25.92
CA SER A 170 16.21 -3.87 25.25
C SER A 170 16.29 -4.02 23.73
N TRP A 171 15.81 -5.16 23.23
CA TRP A 171 15.92 -5.52 21.81
C TRP A 171 14.96 -4.76 20.88
N ARG A 172 13.95 -4.05 21.42
CA ARG A 172 12.94 -3.37 20.60
C ARG A 172 13.38 -1.98 20.14
N PRO A 173 13.16 -1.62 18.86
CA PRO A 173 13.54 -0.31 18.34
C PRO A 173 12.95 0.87 19.14
N SER A 174 11.67 0.79 19.53
CA SER A 174 11.03 1.83 20.34
C SER A 174 11.58 1.93 21.77
N ARG A 175 12.17 0.85 22.30
CA ARG A 175 12.67 0.79 23.67
C ARG A 175 14.14 1.17 23.81
N ARG A 176 14.91 1.20 22.71
CA ARG A 176 16.32 1.66 22.69
C ARG A 176 16.49 3.05 23.33
N ARG A 177 15.50 3.93 23.20
CA ARG A 177 15.53 5.29 23.79
C ARG A 177 15.32 5.32 25.30
N THR A 178 14.44 4.47 25.85
CA THR A 178 14.17 4.42 27.30
C THR A 178 15.43 4.06 28.09
N ALA A 179 16.31 3.23 27.53
CA ALA A 179 17.58 2.86 28.15
C ALA A 179 18.59 4.03 28.16
N ALA A 180 18.68 4.81 27.07
CA ALA A 180 19.61 5.94 26.98
C ALA A 180 19.25 7.11 27.92
N ARG A 181 17.95 7.40 28.09
CA ARG A 181 17.49 8.46 29.00
C ARG A 181 17.68 8.12 30.49
N ARG A 182 17.67 6.83 30.84
CA ARG A 182 17.81 6.35 32.23
C ARG A 182 19.26 6.33 32.71
N LYS A 183 20.24 6.45 31.81
CA LYS A 183 21.69 6.54 32.15
C LYS A 183 22.18 7.98 32.43
N VAL A 184 21.32 8.99 32.30
CA VAL A 184 21.70 10.43 32.41
C VAL A 184 21.08 11.09 33.66
N THR A 185 20.67 10.30 34.66
CA THR A 185 20.21 10.75 35.98
C THR A 185 20.84 9.88 37.04
#